data_AF-A0A848TX69-F1
#
_entry.id   AF-A0A848TX69-F1
#
_cell.length_a   1.000
_cell.length_b   1.000
_cell.length_c   1.000
_cell.angle_alpha   90.00
_cell.angle_beta   90.00
_cell.angle_gamma   90.00
#
_symmetry.space_group_name_H-M   'P 1'
#
loop_
_entity.id
_entity.type
_entity.pdbx_description
1 polymer ?
#
loop_
_entity_poly.entity_id
_entity_poly.type
_entity_poly.pdbx_seq_one_letter_code
_entity_poly.pdbx_strand_id
1 'polypeptide(L)' 'MKKTYLLLLTVTLALTSCKTSKHADLGDGLFADIQTNKGDIIVKLEHEKT' A
#
# COMPACT_ATOMS: atom_id res chain seq x y z
N MET A 1 -10.34 -11.22 32.27
CA MET A 1 -9.10 -11.74 31.64
C MET A 1 -9.23 -12.05 30.15
N LYS A 2 -10.17 -12.91 29.71
CA LYS A 2 -10.30 -13.34 28.28
C LYS A 2 -10.67 -12.23 27.28
N LYS A 3 -11.50 -11.25 27.69
CA LYS A 3 -11.89 -10.10 26.84
C LYS A 3 -10.75 -9.11 26.59
N THR A 4 -9.86 -8.92 27.56
CA THR A 4 -8.68 -8.04 27.43
C THR A 4 -7.66 -8.62 26.45
N TYR A 5 -7.48 -9.95 26.45
CA TYR A 5 -6.66 -10.64 25.46
C TYR A 5 -7.20 -10.49 24.04
N LEU A 6 -8.52 -10.58 23.87
CA LEU A 6 -9.17 -10.36 22.57
C LEU A 6 -8.95 -8.93 22.06
N LEU A 7 -9.08 -7.93 22.95
CA LEU A 7 -8.81 -6.53 22.63
C LEU A 7 -7.35 -6.33 22.19
N LEU A 8 -6.40 -6.87 22.95
CA LEU A 8 -4.97 -6.78 22.65
C LEU A 8 -4.65 -7.39 21.28
N LEU A 9 -5.23 -8.55 20.98
CA LEU A 9 -5.08 -9.22 19.69
C LEU A 9 -5.61 -8.35 18.55
N THR A 10 -6.81 -7.78 18.68
CA THR A 10 -7.38 -6.90 17.64
C THR A 10 -6.53 -5.66 17.38
N VAL A 11 -5.96 -5.06 18.43
CA VAL A 11 -5.08 -3.89 18.31
C VAL A 11 -3.78 -4.28 17.59
N THR A 12 -3.16 -5.40 17.96
CA THR A 12 -1.94 -5.86 17.27
C THR A 12 -2.18 -6.15 15.79
N LEU A 13 -3.29 -6.82 15.43
CA LEU A 13 -3.64 -7.07 14.04
C LEU A 13 -3.88 -5.76 13.26
N ALA A 14 -4.58 -4.80 13.87
CA ALA A 14 -4.83 -3.50 13.26
C ALA A 14 -3.52 -2.74 12.97
N LEU A 15 -2.57 -2.76 13.92
CA LEU A 15 -1.27 -2.11 13.78
C LEU A 15 -0.39 -2.78 12.71
N THR A 16 -0.46 -4.10 12.54
CA THR A 16 0.29 -4.83 11.50
C THR A 16 -0.36 -4.80 10.11
N SER A 17 -1.60 -4.29 10.00
CA SER A 17 -2.34 -4.28 8.73
C SER A 17 -1.81 -3.26 7.73
N CYS A 18 -1.04 -2.27 8.19
CA CYS A 18 -0.40 -1.27 7.33
C CYS A 18 0.77 -1.92 6.57
N LYS A 19 0.45 -2.58 5.46
CA LYS A 19 1.46 -3.09 4.52
C LYS A 19 2.07 -1.89 3.82
N THR A 20 3.37 -1.67 3.97
CA THR A 20 4.16 -0.80 3.08
C THR A 20 3.84 -1.21 1.65
N SER A 21 3.11 -0.36 0.92
CA SER A 21 2.85 -0.62 -0.49
C SER A 21 4.22 -0.69 -1.18
N LYS A 22 4.34 -1.52 -2.24
CA LYS A 22 5.55 -1.64 -3.09
C LYS A 22 6.08 -0.26 -3.58
N HIS A 23 5.23 0.75 -3.48
CA HIS A 23 5.34 2.10 -4.01
C HIS A 23 5.12 3.17 -2.93
N ALA A 24 5.48 2.89 -1.67
CA ALA A 24 5.20 3.79 -0.53
C ALA A 24 5.88 5.18 -0.62
N ASP A 25 6.94 5.31 -1.42
CA ASP A 25 7.62 6.57 -1.72
C ASP A 25 6.98 7.37 -2.87
N LEU A 26 5.99 6.80 -3.57
CA LEU A 26 5.25 7.55 -4.58
C LEU A 26 4.32 8.53 -3.87
N GLY A 27 4.50 9.82 -4.13
CA GLY A 27 3.57 10.86 -3.66
C GLY A 27 2.20 10.76 -4.34
N ASP A 28 1.35 11.76 -4.12
CA ASP A 28 -0.02 11.74 -4.64
C ASP A 28 -0.09 11.70 -6.18
N GLY A 29 -0.98 10.84 -6.70
CA GLY A 29 -1.27 10.75 -8.13
C GLY A 29 -1.77 9.37 -8.57
N LEU A 30 -2.10 9.27 -9.86
CA LEU A 30 -2.39 8.00 -10.51
C LEU A 30 -1.10 7.43 -11.12
N PHE A 31 -0.84 6.14 -10.94
CA PHE A 31 0.37 5.48 -11.44
C PHE A 31 0.04 4.16 -12.12
N ALA A 32 0.82 3.80 -13.12
CA ALA A 32 0.81 2.46 -13.70
C ALA A 32 2.13 1.75 -13.38
N ASP A 33 2.04 0.52 -12.86
CA ASP A 33 3.15 -0.41 -12.66
C ASP A 33 3.19 -1.39 -13.85
N ILE A 34 4.17 -1.21 -14.73
CA ILE A 34 4.33 -2.00 -15.95
C ILE A 34 5.41 -3.05 -15.69
N GLN A 35 4.97 -4.31 -15.55
CA GLN A 35 5.86 -5.45 -15.37
C GLN A 35 6.41 -5.93 -16.72
N THR A 36 7.73 -5.98 -16.86
CA THR A 36 8.40 -6.48 -18.07
C THR A 36 9.39 -7.59 -17.73
N ASN A 37 9.84 -8.35 -18.73
CA ASN A 37 10.91 -9.33 -18.54
C ASN A 37 12.30 -8.70 -18.26
N LYS A 38 12.40 -7.36 -18.29
CA LYS A 38 13.61 -6.59 -17.97
C LYS A 38 13.49 -5.83 -16.65
N GLY A 39 12.40 -6.05 -15.91
CA GLY A 39 12.09 -5.36 -14.65
C GLY A 39 10.82 -4.53 -14.74
N ASP A 40 10.53 -3.83 -13.65
CA ASP A 40 9.30 -3.05 -13.48
C ASP A 40 9.52 -1.58 -13.84
N ILE A 41 8.54 -0.97 -14.49
CA ILE A 41 8.54 0.44 -14.88
C ILE A 41 7.34 1.12 -14.25
N ILE A 42 7.58 2.18 -13.47
CA ILE A 42 6.53 2.98 -12.84
C ILE A 42 6.38 4.29 -13.59
N VAL A 43 5.16 4.59 -14.04
CA VAL A 43 4.84 5.86 -14.71
C VAL A 43 3.71 6.59 -13.97
N LYS A 44 3.85 7.92 -13.81
CA LYS A 44 2.79 8.78 -13.30
C LYS A 44 1.84 9.13 -14.44
N LEU A 45 0.57 8.79 -14.28
CA LEU A 45 -0.50 9.10 -15.23
C LEU A 45 -1.12 10.45 -14.89
N GLU A 46 -1.35 11.24 -15.92
CA GLU A 46 -2.11 12.49 -15.84
C GLU A 46 -3.50 12.25 -16.42
N HIS A 47 -4.54 12.47 -15.61
CA HIS A 47 -5.94 12.36 -16.03
C HIS A 47 -6.45 13.76 -16.38
N GLU A 48 -7.22 13.90 -17.47
CA GLU A 48 -7.74 15.19 -17.99
C GLU A 48 -6.70 16.18 -18.57
N LYS A 49 -5.54 15.72 -19.07
CA LYS A 49 -4.69 16.59 -19.91
C LYS A 49 -5.22 16.62 -21.34
N THR A 50 -6.27 17.41 -21.54
CA THR A 50 -6.65 18.20 -22.73
C THR A 50 -8.11 18.60 -22.63
#